data_AF-A0A6C0AIQ9-F1
#
_entry.id   AF-A0A6C0AIQ9-F1
#
_cell.length_a   1.000
_cell.length_b   1.000
_cell.length_c   1.000
_cell.angle_alpha   90.00
_cell.angle_beta   90.00
_cell.angle_gamma   90.00
#
_symmetry.space_group_name_H-M   'P 1'
#
loop_
_entity.id
_entity.type
_entity.pdbx_description
1 polymer ?
#
loop_
_entity_poly.entity_id
_entity_poly.type
_entity_poly.pdbx_seq_one_letter_code
_entity_poly.pdbx_strand_id
1 'polypeptide(L)'
;MGGQTAFGFYDSDAKLVSYYFMGDYAVNDIKKLLHEPYNVLVDTAKPLIQGNCLLDEFKSREFQNEHDLVAAVMILPESFVAYDADTIVIYKKRKE
;
A
#
# COMPACT_ATOMS: atom_id res chain seq x y z
N MET A 1 3.24 5.38 20.64
CA MET A 1 2.41 6.13 19.67
C MET A 1 2.45 5.32 18.40
N GLY A 2 1.32 4.75 17.98
CA GLY A 2 1.27 3.82 16.85
C GLY A 2 1.03 4.62 15.58
N GLY A 3 1.94 4.51 14.61
CA GLY A 3 1.76 5.12 13.31
C GLY A 3 0.76 4.32 12.47
N GLN A 4 0.34 4.90 11.36
CA GLN A 4 -0.51 4.23 10.39
C GLN A 4 0.24 4.01 9.07
N THR A 5 -0.22 3.05 8.28
CA THR A 5 0.32 2.72 6.97
C THR A 5 -0.76 2.94 5.94
N ALA A 6 -0.42 3.60 4.84
CA ALA A 6 -1.28 3.67 3.68
C ALA A 6 -1.11 2.42 2.83
N PHE A 7 -2.21 1.80 2.43
CA PHE A 7 -2.23 0.72 1.45
C PHE A 7 -2.91 1.22 0.19
N GLY A 8 -2.25 1.06 -0.96
CA GLY A 8 -2.69 1.62 -2.22
C GLY A 8 -2.76 0.59 -3.34
N PHE A 9 -3.82 0.64 -4.14
CA PHE A 9 -3.95 -0.12 -5.39
C PHE A 9 -3.75 0.83 -6.56
N TYR A 10 -2.78 0.52 -7.42
CA TYR A 10 -2.50 1.33 -8.61
C TYR A 10 -3.39 0.91 -9.78
N ASP A 11 -4.16 1.86 -10.29
CA ASP A 11 -4.87 1.75 -11.55
C ASP A 11 -3.99 2.33 -12.67
N SER A 12 -3.50 1.46 -13.56
CA SER A 12 -2.64 1.87 -14.66
C SER A 12 -3.34 2.68 -15.74
N ASP A 13 -4.65 2.53 -15.87
CA ASP A 13 -5.46 3.18 -16.90
C ASP A 13 -5.81 4.60 -16.44
N ALA A 14 -6.27 4.73 -15.20
CA ALA A 14 -6.58 6.03 -14.59
C ALA A 14 -5.34 6.80 -14.11
N LYS A 15 -4.18 6.14 -13.99
CA LYS A 15 -2.93 6.68 -13.40
C LYS A 15 -3.09 7.13 -11.94
N LEU A 16 -4.02 6.51 -11.21
CA LEU A 16 -4.34 6.84 -9.83
C LEU A 16 -4.03 5.68 -8.88
N VAL A 17 -3.69 6.02 -7.65
CA VAL A 17 -3.60 5.09 -6.52
C VAL A 17 -4.82 5.30 -5.63
N SER A 18 -5.69 4.29 -5.55
CA SER A 18 -6.77 4.26 -4.56
C SER A 18 -6.23 3.73 -3.25
N TYR A 19 -6.34 4.49 -2.16
CA TYR A 19 -5.70 4.15 -0.89
C TYR A 19 -6.64 4.13 0.31
N TYR A 20 -6.21 3.40 1.33
CA TYR A 20 -6.82 3.33 2.66
C TYR A 20 -5.74 3.24 3.73
N PHE A 21 -6.08 3.56 4.97
CA PHE A 21 -5.15 3.48 6.09
C PHE A 21 -5.42 2.26 6.98
N MET A 22 -4.36 1.66 7.50
CA MET A 22 -4.42 0.66 8.56
C MET A 22 -3.37 0.96 9.64
N GLY A 23 -3.58 0.47 10.86
CA GLY A 23 -2.58 0.58 11.91
C GLY A 23 -1.28 -0.16 11.57
N ASP A 24 -0.20 0.25 12.23
CA ASP A 24 1.19 -0.21 12.04
C ASP A 24 1.38 -1.75 11.97
N TYR A 25 0.53 -2.51 12.68
CA TYR A 25 0.59 -3.98 12.68
C TYR A 25 0.36 -4.59 11.28
N ALA A 26 -0.30 -3.88 10.38
CA ALA A 26 -0.62 -4.36 9.04
C ALA A 26 0.62 -4.57 8.16
N VAL A 27 1.71 -3.80 8.37
CA VAL A 27 2.97 -3.99 7.62
C VAL A 27 3.64 -5.30 8.01
N ASN A 28 3.62 -5.66 9.29
CA ASN A 28 4.23 -6.90 9.78
C ASN A 28 3.50 -8.14 9.23
N ASP A 29 2.20 -8.03 8.99
CA ASP A 29 1.36 -9.10 8.45
C ASP A 29 1.24 -9.09 6.92
N ILE A 30 1.85 -8.12 6.24
CA ILE A 30 1.69 -7.95 4.80
C ILE A 30 2.18 -9.17 3.99
N LYS A 31 3.15 -9.92 4.54
CA LYS A 31 3.65 -11.16 3.93
C LYS A 31 2.57 -12.23 3.81
N LYS A 32 1.61 -12.27 4.74
CA LYS A 32 0.47 -13.22 4.69
C LYS A 32 -0.43 -12.91 3.50
N LEU A 33 -0.61 -11.62 3.21
CA LEU A 33 -1.47 -11.15 2.11
C LEU A 33 -0.87 -11.41 0.72
N LEU A 34 0.44 -11.66 0.58
CA LEU A 34 1.08 -11.97 -0.72
C LEU A 34 0.58 -13.27 -1.36
N HIS A 35 -0.02 -14.16 -0.56
CA HIS A 35 -0.58 -15.42 -1.05
C HIS A 35 -2.03 -15.28 -1.53
N GLU A 36 -2.69 -14.19 -1.17
CA GLU A 36 -4.07 -13.94 -1.56
C GLU A 36 -4.18 -13.49 -3.02
N PRO A 37 -5.25 -13.89 -3.74
CA PRO A 37 -5.50 -13.39 -5.09
C PRO A 37 -5.69 -11.87 -5.09
N TYR A 38 -5.10 -11.17 -6.05
CA TYR A 38 -5.17 -9.71 -6.14
C TYR A 38 -6.60 -9.17 -6.16
N ASN A 39 -7.51 -9.83 -6.89
CA ASN A 39 -8.92 -9.44 -6.94
C ASN A 39 -9.61 -9.54 -5.57
N VAL A 40 -9.25 -10.53 -4.74
CA VAL A 40 -9.78 -10.66 -3.37
C VAL A 40 -9.30 -9.52 -2.49
N LEU A 41 -8.03 -9.13 -2.62
CA LEU A 41 -7.46 -7.99 -1.89
C LEU A 41 -8.16 -6.68 -2.28
N VAL A 42 -8.37 -6.45 -3.58
CA VAL A 42 -9.09 -5.28 -4.09
C VAL A 42 -10.52 -5.24 -3.56
N ASP A 43 -11.27 -6.36 -3.66
CA ASP A 43 -12.66 -6.43 -3.21
C ASP A 43 -12.80 -6.20 -1.70
N THR A 44 -11.86 -6.73 -0.91
CA THR A 44 -11.82 -6.54 0.54
C THR A 44 -11.52 -5.09 0.92
N ALA A 45 -10.69 -4.39 0.13
CA ALA A 45 -10.29 -3.02 0.41
C ALA A 45 -11.30 -1.96 -0.07
N LYS A 46 -12.15 -2.26 -1.07
CA LYS A 46 -13.18 -1.34 -1.60
C LYS A 46 -13.95 -0.54 -0.53
N PRO A 47 -14.52 -1.14 0.53
CA PRO A 47 -15.24 -0.39 1.55
C PRO A 47 -14.34 0.45 2.48
N LEU A 48 -13.02 0.24 2.44
CA LEU A 48 -12.04 0.93 3.28
C LEU A 48 -11.39 2.12 2.56
N ILE A 49 -11.54 2.21 1.23
CA ILE A 49 -10.92 3.28 0.43
C ILE A 49 -11.32 4.65 0.96
N GLN A 50 -10.32 5.46 1.29
CA GLN A 50 -10.49 6.80 1.84
C GLN A 50 -10.25 7.89 0.79
N GLY A 51 -9.44 7.61 -0.24
CA GLY A 51 -9.10 8.60 -1.25
C GLY A 51 -8.37 8.02 -2.45
N ASN A 52 -8.03 8.91 -3.37
CA ASN A 52 -7.17 8.62 -4.50
C ASN A 52 -6.17 9.77 -4.70
N CYS A 53 -4.97 9.45 -5.19
CA CYS A 53 -3.93 10.41 -5.52
C CYS A 53 -3.10 9.89 -6.70
N LEU A 54 -2.20 10.72 -7.23
CA LEU A 54 -1.25 10.28 -8.23
C LEU A 54 -0.21 9.34 -7.61
N LEU A 55 0.36 8.48 -8.45
CA LEU A 55 1.39 7.54 -8.03
C LEU A 55 2.62 8.22 -7.40
N ASP A 56 3.01 9.39 -7.93
CA ASP A 56 4.16 10.13 -7.45
C ASP A 56 3.86 10.83 -6.11
N GLU A 57 2.62 11.27 -5.91
CA GLU A 57 2.14 11.82 -4.63
C GLU A 57 2.12 10.73 -3.56
N PHE A 58 1.55 9.55 -3.87
CA PHE A 58 1.44 8.46 -2.91
C PHE A 58 2.79 8.01 -2.31
N LYS A 59 3.85 8.07 -3.13
CA LYS A 59 5.21 7.69 -2.72
C LYS A 59 5.97 8.81 -2.03
N SER A 60 5.43 10.03 -2.07
CA SER A 60 6.14 11.22 -1.63
C SER A 60 6.23 11.28 -0.11
N ARG A 61 7.26 12.00 0.38
CA ARG A 61 7.42 12.23 1.82
C ARG A 61 6.41 13.25 2.32
N GLU A 62 5.94 14.15 1.45
CA GLU A 62 4.85 15.07 1.78
C GLU A 62 3.57 14.30 2.13
N PHE A 63 3.17 13.32 1.31
CA PHE A 63 1.98 12.50 1.58
C PHE A 63 2.10 11.71 2.90
N GLN A 64 3.29 11.16 3.17
CA GLN A 64 3.54 10.47 4.44
C GLN A 64 3.45 11.40 5.65
N ASN A 65 4.04 12.60 5.56
CA ASN A 65 4.02 13.57 6.64
C ASN A 65 2.61 14.16 6.87
N GLU A 66 1.85 14.40 5.81
CA GLU A 66 0.48 14.93 5.88
C GLU A 66 -0.46 13.98 6.64
N HIS A 67 -0.23 12.68 6.49
CA HIS A 67 -1.07 11.64 7.08
C HIS A 67 -0.42 10.91 8.27
N ASP A 68 0.71 11.39 8.79
CA ASP A 68 1.45 10.74 9.90
C ASP A 68 1.72 9.24 9.63
N LEU A 69 2.17 8.93 8.41
CA LEU A 69 2.42 7.58 7.95
C LEU A 69 3.81 7.10 8.34
N VAL A 70 3.90 5.85 8.80
CA VAL A 70 5.17 5.12 8.93
C VAL A 70 5.64 4.56 7.58
N ALA A 71 4.71 4.25 6.69
CA ALA A 71 4.96 3.69 5.38
C ALA A 71 3.76 3.91 4.45
N ALA A 72 4.04 3.96 3.16
CA ALA A 72 3.07 3.81 2.08
C ALA A 72 3.36 2.50 1.35
N VAL A 73 2.37 1.62 1.24
CA VAL A 73 2.52 0.31 0.62
C VAL A 73 1.64 0.20 -0.61
N MET A 74 2.27 0.03 -1.76
CA MET A 74 1.57 -0.31 -2.98
C MET A 74 1.36 -1.81 -3.11
N ILE A 75 0.13 -2.19 -3.40
CA ILE A 75 -0.32 -3.55 -3.68
C ILE A 75 -0.38 -3.71 -5.20
N LEU A 76 0.45 -4.59 -5.75
CA LEU A 76 0.46 -4.96 -7.16
C LEU A 76 0.10 -6.45 -7.31
N PRO A 77 -0.27 -6.92 -8.52
CA PRO A 77 -0.72 -8.30 -8.72
C PRO A 77 0.26 -9.40 -8.27
N GLU A 78 1.57 -9.17 -8.37
CA GLU A 78 2.60 -10.17 -8.00
C GLU A 78 3.52 -9.74 -6.84
N SER A 79 3.32 -8.54 -6.29
CA SER A 79 4.27 -7.96 -5.34
C SER A 79 3.68 -6.82 -4.54
N PHE A 80 4.21 -6.59 -3.34
CA PHE A 80 3.96 -5.36 -2.58
C PHE A 80 5.23 -4.52 -2.50
N VAL A 81 5.08 -3.20 -2.59
CA VAL A 81 6.20 -2.24 -2.53
C VAL A 81 5.92 -1.28 -1.38
N ALA A 82 6.69 -1.42 -0.30
CA ALA A 82 6.64 -0.52 0.84
C ALA A 82 7.68 0.59 0.66
N TYR A 83 7.22 1.83 0.77
CA TYR A 83 8.02 3.05 0.84
C TYR A 83 7.94 3.51 2.30
N ASP A 84 9.06 3.47 3.01
CA ASP A 84 9.19 4.17 4.30
C ASP A 84 10.05 5.43 4.11
N ALA A 85 10.40 6.08 5.22
CA ALA A 85 11.11 7.34 5.19
C ALA A 85 12.50 7.26 4.53
N ASP A 86 13.16 6.09 4.58
CA ASP A 86 14.57 5.95 4.22
C ASP A 86 14.81 4.80 3.21
N THR A 87 13.84 3.91 3.02
CA THR A 87 14.00 2.67 2.26
C THR A 87 12.78 2.34 1.40
N ILE A 88 13.05 1.53 0.36
CA ILE A 88 12.03 0.89 -0.47
C ILE A 88 12.21 -0.61 -0.34
N VAL A 89 11.20 -1.29 0.20
CA VAL A 89 11.21 -2.75 0.38
C VAL A 89 10.19 -3.37 -0.56
N ILE A 90 10.66 -4.29 -1.41
CA ILE A 90 9.79 -5.02 -2.35
C ILE A 90 9.62 -6.45 -1.86
N TYR A 91 8.39 -6.81 -1.53
CA TYR A 91 7.99 -8.19 -1.25
C TYR A 91 7.43 -8.83 -2.51
N LYS A 92 8.05 -9.90 -3.00
CA LYS A 92 7.58 -10.65 -4.18
C LYS A 92 7.27 -12.09 -3.80
N LYS A 93 6.23 -12.64 -4.42
CA LYS A 93 5.96 -14.08 -4.34
C LYS A 93 7.13 -14.84 -5.01
N ARG A 94 7.60 -15.90 -4.37
CA ARG A 94 8.62 -16.77 -4.97
C ARG A 94 7.99 -17.48 -6.17
N LYS A 95 8.63 -17.39 -7.34
CA LYS A 95 8.28 -18.24 -8.49
C LYS A 95 8.91 -19.62 -8.22
N GLU A 96 8.08 -20.65 -8.17
CA GLU A 96 8.52 -22.05 -8.15
C GLU A 96 9.05 -22.46 -9.53
#